data_AF-A0A157NYC8-F1
#
_entry.id   AF-A0A157NYC8-F1
#
_cell.length_a   1.000
_cell.length_b   1.000
_cell.length_c   1.000
_cell.angle_alpha   90.00
_cell.angle_beta   90.00
_cell.angle_gamma   90.00
#
_symmetry.space_group_name_H-M   'P 1'
#
loop_
_entity.id
_entity.type
_entity.pdbx_description
1 polymer ?
#
loop_
_entity_poly.entity_id
_entity_poly.type
_entity_poly.pdbx_seq_one_letter_code
_entity_poly.pdbx_strand_id
1 'polypeptide(L)'
;MLGRLVRILLALTAVAPLSIPLAYLYARQQQFLWAALALAGCLALGGLAWIIIVQASRRLEPLPIAIVKAKSADKEVLAFFIAYALPLIFRNPVSAPSLDGWLFAMLLLVFVLWSTHTLQVNPVLGLLGFHFYEAEAQGGITYLLITRREITNLKSIGHVVQIGEYGVLEARRPSGASA
;
A
#
# COMPACT_ATOMS: atom_id res chain seq x y z
N MET A 1 11.43 -3.81 12.76
CA MET A 1 10.22 -3.11 12.29
C MET A 1 10.59 -1.86 11.52
N LEU A 2 9.73 -1.36 10.61
CA LEU A 2 9.97 -0.07 9.97
C LEU A 2 9.77 1.09 10.97
N GLY A 3 10.65 2.09 10.90
CA GLY A 3 10.48 3.34 11.64
C GLY A 3 9.15 4.01 11.29
N ARG A 4 8.59 4.79 12.23
CA ARG A 4 7.27 5.44 12.08
C ARG A 4 7.18 6.26 10.79
N LEU A 5 8.24 7.01 10.46
CA LEU A 5 8.33 7.80 9.23
C LEU A 5 8.22 6.94 7.96
N VAL A 6 8.90 5.80 7.90
CA VAL A 6 8.87 4.92 6.72
C VAL A 6 7.50 4.27 6.56
N ARG A 7 6.82 3.96 7.67
CA ARG A 7 5.43 3.48 7.64
C ARG A 7 4.48 4.52 7.07
N ILE A 8 4.61 5.78 7.49
CA ILE A 8 3.81 6.89 6.96
C ILE A 8 4.10 7.11 5.48
N LEU A 9 5.38 7.10 5.07
CA LEU A 9 5.75 7.19 3.66
C LEU A 9 5.13 6.06 2.84
N LEU A 10 5.20 4.82 3.32
CA LEU A 10 4.58 3.67 2.66
C LEU A 10 3.05 3.85 2.55
N ALA A 11 2.39 4.34 3.59
CA ALA A 11 0.97 4.62 3.56
C ALA A 11 0.60 5.74 2.56
N LEU A 12 1.42 6.79 2.45
CA LEU A 12 1.21 7.87 1.48
C LEU A 12 1.33 7.39 0.03
N THR A 13 2.15 6.37 -0.25
CA THR A 13 2.23 5.81 -1.59
C THR A 13 0.92 5.14 -2.04
N ALA A 14 0.01 4.77 -1.12
CA ALA A 14 -1.29 4.22 -1.48
C ALA A 14 -2.15 5.20 -2.30
N VAL A 15 -1.84 6.50 -2.24
CA VAL A 15 -2.52 7.58 -2.98
C VAL A 15 -2.00 7.71 -4.41
N ALA A 16 -0.87 7.10 -4.77
CA ALA A 16 -0.26 7.24 -6.09
C ALA A 16 -1.23 7.00 -7.27
N PRO A 17 -2.14 5.99 -7.24
CA PRO A 17 -3.08 5.78 -8.34
C PRO A 17 -4.02 6.96 -8.59
N LEU A 18 -4.26 7.83 -7.60
CA LEU A 18 -5.09 9.03 -7.77
C LEU A 18 -4.42 10.12 -8.61
N SER A 19 -3.10 10.05 -8.78
CA SER A 19 -2.38 10.93 -9.68
C SER A 19 -2.76 10.70 -11.15
N ILE A 20 -3.26 9.51 -11.51
CA ILE A 20 -3.71 9.17 -12.87
C ILE A 20 -4.95 9.97 -13.28
N PRO A 21 -6.09 9.92 -12.56
CA PRO A 21 -7.25 10.74 -12.89
C PRO A 21 -6.94 12.25 -12.78
N LEU A 22 -6.06 12.65 -11.86
CA LEU A 22 -5.61 14.05 -11.77
C LEU A 22 -4.88 14.49 -13.05
N ALA A 23 -3.95 13.67 -13.54
CA ALA A 23 -3.24 13.93 -14.79
C ALA A 23 -4.21 14.05 -15.98
N TYR A 24 -5.22 13.18 -16.04
CA TYR A 24 -6.26 13.25 -17.05
C TYR A 24 -7.05 14.57 -17.01
N LEU A 25 -7.45 15.03 -15.82
CA LEU A 25 -8.15 16.30 -15.65
C LEU A 25 -7.31 17.50 -16.12
N TYR A 26 -6.02 17.54 -15.77
CA TYR A 26 -5.10 18.59 -16.24
C TYR A 26 -4.88 18.54 -17.76
N ALA A 27 -4.74 17.34 -18.34
CA ALA A 27 -4.60 17.17 -19.78
C ALA A 27 -5.84 17.69 -20.54
N ARG A 28 -7.06 17.48 -20.02
CA ARG A 28 -8.28 18.03 -20.63
C ARG A 28 -8.31 19.56 -20.62
N GLN A 29 -7.64 20.20 -19.66
CA GLN A 29 -7.53 21.65 -19.56
C GLN A 29 -6.33 22.22 -20.31
N GLN A 30 -5.69 21.42 -21.19
CA GLN A 30 -4.48 21.79 -21.94
C GLN A 30 -3.27 22.12 -21.04
N GLN A 31 -3.32 21.73 -19.76
CA GLN A 31 -2.25 21.96 -18.78
C GLN A 31 -1.27 20.78 -18.75
N PHE A 32 -0.57 20.54 -19.86
CA PHE A 32 0.28 19.35 -20.04
C PHE A 32 1.43 19.26 -19.04
N LEU A 33 1.99 20.39 -18.60
CA LEU A 33 3.04 20.41 -17.57
C LEU A 33 2.53 19.79 -16.26
N TRP A 34 1.35 20.19 -15.80
CA TRP A 34 0.74 19.67 -14.56
C TRP A 34 0.32 18.21 -14.70
N ALA A 35 -0.16 17.82 -15.88
CA ALA A 35 -0.44 16.41 -16.18
C ALA A 35 0.83 15.55 -16.12
N ALA A 36 1.94 16.02 -16.71
CA ALA A 36 3.22 15.33 -16.67
C ALA A 36 3.78 15.24 -15.25
N LEU A 37 3.69 16.32 -14.45
CA LEU A 37 4.09 16.32 -13.04
C LEU A 37 3.27 15.33 -12.21
N ALA A 38 1.95 15.25 -12.45
CA ALA A 38 1.11 14.27 -11.77
C ALA A 38 1.51 12.82 -12.11
N LEU A 39 1.77 12.52 -13.39
CA LEU A 39 2.25 11.19 -13.80
C LEU A 39 3.65 10.87 -13.25
N ALA A 40 4.56 11.84 -13.26
CA ALA A 40 5.88 11.69 -12.65
C ALA A 40 5.78 11.41 -11.15
N GLY A 41 4.88 12.10 -10.44
CA GLY A 41 4.56 11.85 -9.05
C GLY A 41 4.02 10.43 -8.81
N CYS A 42 3.13 9.94 -9.68
CA CYS A 42 2.63 8.56 -9.63
C CYS A 42 3.77 7.55 -9.68
N LEU A 43 4.68 7.69 -10.66
CA LEU A 43 5.81 6.80 -10.84
C LEU A 43 6.81 6.89 -9.68
N ALA A 44 7.07 8.09 -9.18
CA ALA A 44 7.96 8.32 -8.05
C ALA A 44 7.43 7.66 -6.76
N LEU A 45 6.14 7.84 -6.45
CA LEU A 45 5.50 7.20 -5.31
C LEU A 45 5.45 5.67 -5.48
N GLY A 46 5.17 5.19 -6.69
CA GLY A 46 5.21 3.76 -7.03
C GLY A 46 6.59 3.14 -6.78
N GLY A 47 7.63 3.80 -7.29
CA GLY A 47 9.02 3.40 -7.07
C GLY A 47 9.41 3.44 -5.59
N LEU A 48 8.96 4.46 -4.85
CA LEU A 48 9.21 4.57 -3.41
C LEU A 48 8.59 3.40 -2.64
N ALA A 49 7.32 3.04 -2.93
CA ALA A 49 6.64 1.90 -2.30
C ALA A 49 7.41 0.59 -2.52
N TRP A 50 7.84 0.37 -3.76
CA TRP A 50 8.65 -0.79 -4.13
C TRP A 50 9.98 -0.83 -3.38
N ILE A 51 10.71 0.29 -3.34
CA ILE A 51 12.00 0.38 -2.64
C ILE A 51 11.81 0.08 -1.15
N ILE A 52 10.78 0.63 -0.50
CA ILE A 52 10.51 0.39 0.92
C ILE A 52 10.29 -1.09 1.18
N ILE A 53 9.42 -1.76 0.42
CA ILE A 53 9.09 -3.18 0.63
C ILE A 53 10.29 -4.09 0.31
N VAL A 54 11.01 -3.82 -0.77
CA VAL A 54 12.21 -4.60 -1.11
C VAL A 54 13.29 -4.42 -0.06
N GLN A 55 13.53 -3.21 0.43
CA GLN A 55 14.49 -3.00 1.52
C GLN A 55 14.02 -3.63 2.82
N ALA A 56 12.73 -3.55 3.14
CA ALA A 56 12.15 -4.20 4.31
C ALA A 56 12.42 -5.71 4.29
N SER A 57 12.12 -6.39 3.18
CA SER A 57 12.39 -7.83 3.04
C SER A 57 13.87 -8.22 3.12
N ARG A 58 14.80 -7.30 2.81
CA ARG A 58 16.25 -7.58 2.79
C ARG A 58 16.96 -7.23 4.10
N ARG A 59 16.51 -6.19 4.79
CA ARG A 59 17.20 -5.62 5.95
C ARG A 59 16.58 -5.99 7.28
N LEU A 60 15.29 -6.34 7.30
CA LEU A 60 14.60 -6.72 8.54
C LEU A 60 14.85 -8.19 8.85
N GLU A 61 14.95 -8.48 10.15
CA GLU A 61 15.13 -9.83 10.65
C GLU A 61 13.87 -10.68 10.39
N PRO A 62 14.01 -11.86 9.74
CA PRO A 62 12.93 -12.83 9.60
C PRO A 62 12.59 -13.45 10.96
N LEU A 63 11.32 -13.39 11.32
CA LEU A 63 10.78 -13.98 12.54
C LEU A 63 9.92 -15.20 12.18
N PRO A 64 10.03 -16.31 12.93
CA PRO A 64 9.17 -17.46 12.71
C PRO A 64 7.72 -17.11 13.06
N ILE A 65 6.77 -17.56 12.25
CA ILE A 65 5.34 -17.37 12.50
C ILE A 65 4.57 -18.63 12.13
N ALA A 66 3.61 -19.00 12.96
CA ALA A 66 2.66 -20.07 12.68
C ALA A 66 1.28 -19.45 12.44
N ILE A 67 0.81 -19.51 11.18
CA ILE A 67 -0.50 -18.98 10.78
C ILE A 67 -1.54 -20.10 10.87
N VAL A 68 -2.60 -19.85 11.63
CA VAL A 68 -3.71 -20.80 11.85
C VAL A 68 -4.92 -20.52 10.97
N LYS A 69 -5.09 -19.27 10.54
CA LYS A 69 -6.18 -18.85 9.65
C LYS A 69 -5.69 -17.72 8.75
N ALA A 70 -6.07 -17.73 7.48
CA ALA A 70 -5.83 -16.61 6.57
C ALA A 70 -7.08 -16.33 5.74
N LYS A 71 -7.43 -15.05 5.62
CA LYS A 71 -8.55 -14.57 4.80
C LYS A 71 -8.05 -13.47 3.88
N SER A 72 -8.35 -13.53 2.58
CA SER A 72 -7.94 -12.48 1.65
C SER A 72 -8.60 -11.14 2.03
N ALA A 73 -7.75 -10.11 2.11
CA ALA A 73 -8.12 -8.71 2.29
C ALA A 73 -8.06 -7.93 0.96
N ASP A 74 -7.84 -8.61 -0.17
CA ASP A 74 -7.68 -7.94 -1.48
C ASP A 74 -8.93 -7.16 -1.91
N LYS A 75 -10.11 -7.57 -1.42
CA LYS A 75 -11.38 -6.86 -1.64
C LYS A 75 -11.36 -5.43 -1.08
N GLU A 76 -10.59 -5.19 -0.03
CA GLU A 76 -10.43 -3.85 0.54
C GLU A 76 -9.62 -2.94 -0.39
N VAL A 77 -8.62 -3.48 -1.12
CA VAL A 77 -7.88 -2.74 -2.15
C VAL A 77 -8.85 -2.10 -3.13
N LEU A 78 -9.80 -2.90 -3.62
CA LEU A 78 -10.79 -2.49 -4.61
C LEU A 78 -11.78 -1.48 -4.02
N ALA A 79 -12.26 -1.71 -2.80
CA ALA A 79 -13.15 -0.78 -2.11
C ALA A 79 -12.49 0.59 -1.88
N PHE A 80 -11.22 0.62 -1.45
CA PHE A 80 -10.44 1.85 -1.33
C PHE A 80 -10.27 2.53 -2.69
N PHE A 81 -9.90 1.78 -3.74
CA PHE A 81 -9.75 2.34 -5.07
C PHE A 81 -11.05 2.99 -5.55
N ILE A 82 -12.20 2.34 -5.37
CA ILE A 82 -13.51 2.90 -5.73
C ILE A 82 -13.80 4.14 -4.89
N ALA A 83 -13.66 4.09 -3.56
CA ALA A 83 -13.94 5.22 -2.68
C ALA A 83 -13.14 6.48 -3.04
N TYR A 84 -11.91 6.33 -3.54
CA TYR A 84 -11.06 7.44 -3.92
C TYR A 84 -11.15 7.85 -5.41
N ALA A 85 -11.31 6.89 -6.33
CA ALA A 85 -11.37 7.17 -7.76
C ALA A 85 -12.76 7.68 -8.19
N LEU A 86 -13.83 7.16 -7.59
CA LEU A 86 -15.21 7.43 -8.00
C LEU A 86 -15.59 8.91 -7.88
N PRO A 87 -15.28 9.63 -6.79
CA PRO A 87 -15.54 11.07 -6.68
C PRO A 87 -14.79 11.91 -7.71
N LEU A 88 -13.61 11.44 -8.16
CA LEU A 88 -12.81 12.13 -9.17
C LEU A 88 -13.36 11.92 -10.58
N ILE A 89 -13.90 10.73 -10.87
CA ILE A 89 -14.54 10.39 -12.15
C ILE A 89 -15.84 11.17 -12.33
N PHE A 90 -16.66 11.27 -11.28
CA PHE A 90 -17.94 11.98 -11.32
C PHE A 90 -17.84 13.48 -11.04
N ARG A 91 -16.63 14.00 -10.82
CA ARG A 91 -16.44 15.44 -10.63
C ARG A 91 -16.82 16.17 -11.92
N ASN A 92 -17.73 17.13 -11.79
CA ASN A 92 -18.16 17.96 -12.92
C ASN A 92 -16.95 18.76 -13.45
N PRO A 93 -16.64 18.72 -14.76
CA PRO A 93 -15.41 19.26 -15.33
C PRO A 93 -15.34 20.80 -15.39
N VAL A 94 -16.36 21.49 -14.91
CA VAL A 94 -16.54 22.94 -15.07
C VAL A 94 -15.59 23.76 -14.18
N SER A 95 -15.02 23.16 -13.13
CA SER A 95 -14.07 23.82 -12.25
C SER A 95 -12.70 23.17 -12.36
N ALA A 96 -11.66 23.97 -12.62
CA ALA A 96 -10.28 23.51 -12.52
C ALA A 96 -10.05 22.77 -11.19
N PRO A 97 -9.33 21.64 -11.17
CA PRO A 97 -8.93 21.02 -9.92
C PRO A 97 -8.15 22.06 -9.12
N SER A 98 -8.73 22.49 -8.00
CA SER A 98 -8.17 23.55 -7.19
C SER A 98 -7.06 22.93 -6.33
N LEU A 99 -5.83 23.44 -6.50
CA LEU A 99 -4.62 22.94 -5.83
C LEU A 99 -4.77 22.93 -4.30
N ASP A 100 -5.47 23.92 -3.77
CA ASP A 100 -5.86 24.07 -2.36
C ASP A 100 -6.72 22.90 -1.85
N GLY A 101 -7.72 22.49 -2.62
CA GLY A 101 -8.61 21.37 -2.26
C GLY A 101 -7.86 20.03 -2.26
N TRP A 102 -6.93 19.85 -3.20
CA TRP A 102 -6.06 18.68 -3.26
C TRP A 102 -5.04 18.65 -2.11
N LEU A 103 -4.45 19.80 -1.79
CA LEU A 103 -3.52 19.93 -0.67
C LEU A 103 -4.23 19.67 0.66
N PHE A 104 -5.45 20.17 0.83
CA PHE A 104 -6.27 19.92 2.01
C PHE A 104 -6.65 18.44 2.14
N ALA A 105 -7.08 17.79 1.05
CA ALA A 105 -7.36 16.35 1.05
C ALA A 105 -6.11 15.53 1.39
N MET A 106 -4.95 15.91 0.84
CA MET A 106 -3.67 15.27 1.16
C MET A 106 -3.30 15.45 2.64
N LEU A 107 -3.48 16.65 3.21
CA LEU A 107 -3.23 16.92 4.63
C LEU A 107 -4.16 16.12 5.55
N LEU A 108 -5.46 16.04 5.22
CA LEU A 108 -6.40 15.21 5.97
C LEU A 108 -6.03 13.73 5.89
N LEU A 109 -5.60 13.26 4.73
CA LEU A 109 -5.15 11.87 4.56
C LEU A 109 -3.89 11.60 5.39
N VAL A 110 -2.89 12.51 5.38
CA VAL A 110 -1.71 12.43 6.26
C VAL A 110 -2.13 12.40 7.73
N PHE A 111 -3.08 13.25 8.13
CA PHE A 111 -3.58 13.33 9.51
C PHE A 111 -4.28 12.03 9.94
N VAL A 112 -5.15 11.46 9.10
CA VAL A 112 -5.83 10.18 9.37
C VAL A 112 -4.82 9.04 9.44
N LEU A 113 -3.85 8.97 8.52
CA LEU A 113 -2.78 7.97 8.53
C LEU A 113 -1.83 8.13 9.72
N TRP A 114 -1.65 9.35 10.22
CA TRP A 114 -0.86 9.61 11.44
C TRP A 114 -1.60 9.16 12.70
N SER A 115 -2.91 9.38 12.73
CA SER A 115 -3.79 9.00 13.84
C SER A 115 -4.05 7.49 13.91
N THR A 116 -4.08 6.81 12.76
CA THR A 116 -4.28 5.36 12.67
C THR A 116 -2.94 4.63 12.74
N HIS A 117 -2.76 3.79 13.76
CA HIS A 117 -1.56 2.94 13.91
C HIS A 117 -1.57 1.69 12.98
N THR A 118 -2.60 1.57 12.14
CA THR A 118 -2.84 0.40 11.30
C THR A 118 -2.14 0.54 9.96
N LEU A 119 -1.36 -0.48 9.59
CA LEU A 119 -0.87 -0.60 8.22
C LEU A 119 -2.07 -0.95 7.34
N GLN A 120 -2.45 -0.05 6.44
CA GLN A 120 -3.56 -0.27 5.52
C GLN A 120 -3.09 -0.97 4.24
N VAL A 121 -4.04 -1.59 3.56
CA VAL A 121 -3.84 -2.19 2.26
C VAL A 121 -3.42 -1.11 1.25
N ASN A 122 -2.32 -1.35 0.52
CA ASN A 122 -1.75 -0.39 -0.42
C ASN A 122 -2.01 -0.83 -1.87
N PRO A 123 -2.85 -0.10 -2.64
CA PRO A 123 -3.18 -0.46 -4.02
C PRO A 123 -1.97 -0.51 -4.95
N VAL A 124 -0.94 0.30 -4.70
CA VAL A 124 0.31 0.24 -5.48
C VAL A 124 0.98 -1.10 -5.30
N LEU A 125 1.05 -1.62 -4.07
CA LEU A 125 1.62 -2.95 -3.83
C LEU A 125 0.73 -4.04 -4.47
N GLY A 126 -0.59 -3.88 -4.43
CA GLY A 126 -1.51 -4.74 -5.18
C GLY A 126 -1.18 -4.82 -6.67
N LEU A 127 -0.99 -3.66 -7.31
CA LEU A 127 -0.56 -3.56 -8.72
C LEU A 127 0.84 -4.15 -8.97
N LEU A 128 1.72 -4.10 -7.97
CA LEU A 128 3.06 -4.71 -8.02
C LEU A 128 3.05 -6.23 -7.74
N GLY A 129 1.88 -6.85 -7.69
CA GLY A 129 1.69 -8.29 -7.52
C GLY A 129 1.78 -8.77 -6.07
N PHE A 130 1.56 -7.89 -5.10
CA PHE A 130 1.40 -8.30 -3.70
C PHE A 130 -0.06 -8.58 -3.37
N HIS A 131 -0.29 -9.62 -2.60
CA HIS A 131 -1.57 -10.03 -2.06
C HIS A 131 -1.63 -9.75 -0.56
N PHE A 132 -2.82 -9.42 -0.09
CA PHE A 132 -3.07 -9.04 1.30
C PHE A 132 -3.98 -10.06 1.98
N TYR A 133 -3.60 -10.48 3.18
CA TYR A 133 -4.37 -11.43 3.98
C TYR A 133 -4.49 -10.96 5.43
N GLU A 134 -5.69 -11.04 5.99
CA GLU A 134 -5.90 -11.08 7.44
C GLU A 134 -5.45 -12.46 7.92
N ALA A 135 -4.26 -12.53 8.51
CA ALA A 135 -3.63 -13.76 8.96
C ALA A 135 -3.61 -13.84 10.49
N GLU A 136 -4.35 -14.79 11.05
CA GLU A 136 -4.35 -15.09 12.48
C GLU A 136 -3.15 -15.98 12.81
N ALA A 137 -2.29 -15.49 13.70
CA ALA A 137 -1.18 -16.26 14.24
C ALA A 137 -1.65 -17.16 15.40
N GLN A 138 -0.91 -18.22 15.68
CA GLN A 138 -1.21 -19.15 16.78
C GLN A 138 -1.33 -18.47 18.15
N GLY A 139 -0.71 -17.30 18.34
CA GLY A 139 -0.84 -16.48 19.55
C GLY A 139 -2.14 -15.66 19.65
N GLY A 140 -3.10 -15.84 18.73
CA GLY A 140 -4.38 -15.12 18.70
C GLY A 140 -4.32 -13.70 18.12
N ILE A 141 -3.13 -13.22 17.74
CA ILE A 141 -2.97 -11.91 17.10
C ILE A 141 -3.24 -12.04 15.60
N THR A 142 -4.10 -11.16 15.09
CA THR A 142 -4.35 -11.04 13.65
C THR A 142 -3.43 -9.98 13.05
N TYR A 143 -2.69 -10.37 12.01
CA TYR A 143 -1.81 -9.50 11.26
C TYR A 143 -2.34 -9.27 9.86
N LEU A 144 -2.05 -8.09 9.29
CA LEU A 144 -2.08 -7.88 7.86
C LEU A 144 -0.81 -8.48 7.25
N LEU A 145 -0.94 -9.66 6.67
CA LEU A 145 0.11 -10.35 5.94
C LEU A 145 0.16 -9.88 4.49
N ILE A 146 1.34 -9.47 4.05
CA ILE A 146 1.66 -9.12 2.67
C ILE A 146 2.51 -10.25 2.08
N THR A 147 2.13 -10.79 0.93
CA THR A 147 2.87 -11.87 0.22
C THR A 147 2.87 -11.62 -1.29
N ARG A 148 3.78 -12.23 -2.04
CA ARG A 148 3.82 -12.18 -3.52
C ARG A 148 3.09 -13.35 -4.20
N ARG A 149 2.51 -14.26 -3.42
CA ARG A 149 1.88 -15.47 -3.93
C ARG A 149 0.55 -15.71 -3.24
N GLU A 150 -0.33 -16.41 -3.92
CA GLU A 150 -1.58 -16.86 -3.33
C GLU A 150 -1.30 -17.94 -2.26
N ILE A 151 -1.95 -17.80 -1.11
CA ILE A 151 -1.80 -18.74 0.00
C ILE A 151 -2.78 -19.90 -0.19
N THR A 152 -2.27 -21.02 -0.73
CA THR A 152 -3.03 -22.28 -0.83
C THR A 152 -2.78 -23.22 0.34
N ASN A 153 -1.67 -23.04 1.06
CA ASN A 153 -1.29 -23.83 2.23
C ASN A 153 -0.68 -22.93 3.30
N LEU A 154 -1.35 -22.83 4.46
CA LEU A 154 -0.92 -21.97 5.57
C LEU A 154 0.47 -22.34 6.10
N LYS A 155 0.84 -23.62 6.08
CA LYS A 155 2.17 -24.10 6.52
C LYS A 155 3.31 -23.63 5.61
N SER A 156 2.99 -23.14 4.42
CA SER A 156 4.00 -22.62 3.50
C SER A 156 4.57 -21.26 3.96
N ILE A 157 3.87 -20.54 4.82
CA ILE A 157 4.34 -19.28 5.42
C ILE A 157 4.97 -19.63 6.78
N GLY A 158 6.29 -19.77 6.80
CA GLY A 158 7.02 -20.07 8.04
C GLY A 158 7.73 -18.88 8.67
N HIS A 159 8.06 -17.86 7.86
CA HIS A 159 8.84 -16.72 8.30
C HIS A 159 8.30 -15.43 7.71
N VAL A 160 8.28 -14.38 8.53
CA VAL A 160 7.83 -13.04 8.14
C VAL A 160 8.79 -11.98 8.67
N VAL A 161 8.87 -10.85 7.99
CA VAL A 161 9.48 -9.65 8.54
C VAL A 161 8.39 -8.70 9.03
N GLN A 162 8.56 -8.15 10.23
CA GLN A 162 7.58 -7.24 10.79
C GLN A 162 7.80 -5.82 10.22
N ILE A 163 6.83 -5.30 9.48
CA ILE A 163 6.91 -3.98 8.82
C ILE A 163 6.12 -2.90 9.58
N GLY A 164 5.15 -3.29 10.41
CA GLY A 164 4.43 -2.41 11.32
C GLY A 164 3.90 -3.17 12.53
N GLU A 165 3.13 -2.51 13.39
CA GLU A 165 2.62 -3.12 14.62
C GLU A 165 1.84 -4.41 14.34
N TYR A 166 0.89 -4.34 13.42
CA TYR A 166 0.11 -5.48 12.93
C TYR A 166 0.41 -5.83 11.46
N GLY A 167 1.44 -5.22 10.86
CA GLY A 167 1.80 -5.44 9.46
C GLY A 167 3.00 -6.38 9.35
N VAL A 168 2.85 -7.48 8.63
CA VAL A 168 3.92 -8.45 8.39
C VAL A 168 4.06 -8.71 6.89
N LEU A 169 5.29 -8.95 6.44
CA LEU A 169 5.61 -9.27 5.06
C LEU A 169 6.26 -10.64 5.01
N GLU A 170 5.81 -11.53 4.12
CA GLU A 170 6.43 -12.84 3.93
C GLU A 170 7.93 -12.69 3.66
N ALA A 171 8.76 -13.32 4.49
CA ALA A 171 10.19 -13.37 4.26
C ALA A 171 10.49 -14.38 3.16
N ARG A 172 11.43 -14.09 2.26
CA ARG A 172 12.00 -15.16 1.42
C ARG A 172 12.62 -16.18 2.37
N ARG A 173 12.31 -17.47 2.17
CA ARG A 173 12.93 -18.56 2.93
C ARG A 173 14.43 -18.31 3.05
N PRO A 174 15.01 -18.32 4.26
CA PRO A 174 16.46 -18.27 4.37
C PRO A 174 17.04 -19.43 3.56
N SER A 175 18.01 -19.12 2.71
CA SER A 175 18.64 -20.03 1.75
C SER A 175 19.52 -21.11 2.40
N GLY A 176 19.03 -21.74 3.48
CA GLY A 176 19.81 -22.71 4.26
C GLY A 176 19.01 -23.69 5.13
N ALA A 177 17.68 -23.67 5.13
CA ALA A 177 16.89 -24.70 5.81
C ALA A 177 16.44 -25.76 4.78
N SER A 178 17.34 -26.70 4.50
CA SER A 178 17.01 -27.95 3.80
C SER A 178 16.05 -28.79 4.64
N ALA A 179 15.13 -29.43 3.93
CA ALA A 179 14.10 -30.36 4.42
C ALA A 179 14.67 -31.51 5.26
#